data_AF-A0A242MSJ2-F1
#
_entry.id   AF-A0A242MSJ2-F1
#
_cell.length_a   1.000
_cell.length_b   1.000
_cell.length_c   1.000
_cell.angle_alpha   90.00
_cell.angle_beta   90.00
_cell.angle_gamma   90.00
#
_symmetry.space_group_name_H-M   'P 1'
#
loop_
_entity.id
_entity.type
_entity.pdbx_description
1 polymer ?
#
loop_
_entity_poly.entity_id
_entity_poly.type
_entity_poly.pdbx_seq_one_letter_code
_entity_poly.pdbx_strand_id
1 'polypeptide(L)'
;MEEVAKRAGVGIGTLYRRFPTREALLAATSNERFLSLAKTSRARDPDLTPGDAVRAYLEELARNTSTYQSLAASIGTVIQCGTPGCNAITAEGHRLLQRGQEAGTIRRDVTYEDFIYVVTAISIAIENDRLSKSRIEHLVDLFLNGISVKGSD
;
A
#
# COMPACT_ATOMS: atom_id res chain seq x y z
N MET A 1 18.41 1.79 -12.28
CA MET A 1 18.17 2.86 -13.26
C MET A 1 18.89 2.58 -14.57
N GLU A 2 20.20 2.32 -14.55
CA GLU A 2 20.99 2.00 -15.76
C GLU A 2 20.44 0.82 -16.58
N GLU A 3 20.17 -0.32 -15.92
CA GLU A 3 19.59 -1.48 -16.61
C GLU A 3 18.19 -1.20 -17.17
N VAL A 4 17.39 -0.34 -16.51
CA VAL A 4 16.08 0.09 -17.01
C VAL A 4 16.25 0.97 -18.25
N ALA A 5 17.17 1.94 -18.22
CA ALA A 5 17.46 2.81 -19.36
C ALA A 5 17.94 1.99 -20.58
N LYS A 6 18.86 1.05 -20.33
CA LYS A 6 19.37 0.11 -21.33
C LYS A 6 18.25 -0.73 -21.94
N ARG A 7 17.39 -1.34 -21.12
CA ARG A 7 16.26 -2.18 -21.57
C ARG A 7 15.21 -1.37 -22.34
N ALA A 8 14.98 -0.12 -21.94
CA ALA A 8 14.03 0.79 -22.58
C ALA A 8 14.59 1.50 -23.82
N GLY A 9 15.88 1.31 -24.16
CA GLY A 9 16.51 1.95 -25.31
C GLY A 9 16.65 3.48 -25.17
N VAL A 10 16.66 4.02 -23.95
CA VAL A 10 16.78 5.45 -23.68
C VAL A 10 18.11 5.79 -23.01
N GLY A 11 18.63 7.00 -23.26
CA GLY A 11 19.79 7.50 -22.55
C GLY A 11 19.53 7.66 -21.05
N ILE A 12 20.52 7.33 -20.21
CA ILE A 12 20.40 7.42 -18.75
C ILE A 12 20.07 8.85 -18.28
N GLY A 13 20.59 9.88 -18.96
CA GLY A 13 20.26 11.28 -18.70
C GLY A 13 18.79 11.61 -19.00
N THR A 14 18.19 11.02 -20.03
CA THR A 14 16.76 11.17 -20.34
C THR A 14 15.91 10.53 -19.24
N LEU A 15 16.30 9.34 -18.78
CA LEU A 15 15.60 8.66 -17.70
C LEU A 15 15.64 9.46 -16.40
N TYR A 16 16.81 9.97 -15.99
CA TYR A 16 16.94 10.80 -14.78
C TYR A 16 16.22 12.15 -14.89
N ARG A 17 16.17 12.79 -16.07
CA ARG A 17 15.36 14.00 -16.26
C ARG A 17 13.87 13.75 -16.02
N ARG A 18 13.36 12.56 -16.39
CA ARG A 18 11.96 12.21 -16.19
C ARG A 18 11.68 11.65 -14.79
N PHE A 19 12.61 10.89 -14.25
CA PHE A 19 12.52 10.24 -12.94
C PHE A 19 13.81 10.50 -12.17
N PRO A 20 13.89 11.62 -11.44
CA PRO A 20 15.11 12.03 -10.74
C PRO A 20 15.61 11.02 -9.71
N THR A 21 14.69 10.22 -9.15
CA THR A 21 15.00 9.18 -8.18
C THR A 21 14.43 7.82 -8.62
N ARG A 22 14.93 6.76 -8.00
CA ARG A 22 14.40 5.41 -8.20
C ARG A 22 12.95 5.31 -7.73
N GLU A 23 12.61 5.99 -6.65
CA GLU A 23 11.27 6.07 -6.07
C GLU A 23 10.31 6.76 -7.03
N ALA A 24 10.74 7.83 -7.71
CA ALA A 24 9.95 8.50 -8.74
C ALA A 24 9.63 7.58 -9.92
N LEU A 25 10.60 6.75 -10.35
CA LEU A 25 10.36 5.73 -11.38
C LEU A 25 9.38 4.66 -10.90
N LEU A 26 9.55 4.17 -9.67
CA LEU A 26 8.65 3.15 -9.07
C LEU A 26 7.22 3.68 -8.90
N ALA A 27 7.07 4.93 -8.46
CA ALA A 27 5.80 5.62 -8.34
C ALA A 27 5.10 5.76 -9.69
N ALA A 28 5.83 6.18 -10.72
CA ALA A 28 5.30 6.27 -12.08
C ALA A 28 4.89 4.91 -12.63
N THR A 29 5.70 3.88 -12.40
CA THR A 29 5.42 2.50 -12.85
C THR A 29 4.23 1.88 -12.12
N SER A 30 3.96 2.31 -10.88
CA SER A 30 2.87 1.82 -10.04
C SER A 30 1.61 2.67 -10.14
N ASN A 31 1.63 3.78 -10.89
CA ASN A 31 0.55 4.75 -10.97
C ASN A 31 -0.81 4.10 -11.27
N GLU A 32 -0.90 3.36 -12.37
CA GLU A 32 -2.14 2.68 -12.77
C GLU A 32 -2.58 1.61 -11.78
N ARG A 33 -1.63 0.90 -11.16
CA ARG A 33 -1.94 -0.11 -10.14
C ARG A 33 -2.55 0.53 -8.90
N PHE A 34 -1.99 1.65 -8.42
CA PHE A 34 -2.54 2.36 -7.27
C PHE A 34 -3.88 3.02 -7.58
N LEU A 35 -4.06 3.58 -8.78
CA LEU A 35 -5.36 4.07 -9.25
C LEU A 35 -6.41 2.95 -9.26
N SER A 36 -6.06 1.79 -9.81
CA SER A 36 -6.94 0.63 -9.88
C SER A 36 -7.28 0.09 -8.49
N LEU A 37 -6.29 -0.01 -7.59
CA LEU A 37 -6.50 -0.45 -6.21
C LEU A 37 -7.47 0.48 -5.48
N ALA A 38 -7.20 1.80 -5.51
CA ALA A 38 -8.06 2.79 -4.87
C ALA A 38 -9.50 2.76 -5.41
N LYS A 39 -9.66 2.60 -6.73
CA LYS A 39 -10.97 2.46 -7.38
C LYS A 39 -11.69 1.18 -6.93
N THR A 40 -10.98 0.05 -6.93
CA THR A 40 -11.57 -1.26 -6.59
C THR A 40 -11.87 -1.36 -5.09
N SER A 41 -11.10 -0.69 -4.24
CA SER A 41 -11.38 -0.51 -2.82
C SER A 41 -12.72 0.19 -2.62
N ARG A 42 -12.90 1.38 -3.22
CA ARG A 42 -14.17 2.13 -3.16
C ARG A 42 -15.36 1.35 -3.72
N ALA A 43 -15.16 0.57 -4.78
CA ALA A 43 -16.21 -0.23 -5.37
C ALA A 43 -16.72 -1.35 -4.45
N ARG A 44 -15.88 -1.86 -3.54
CA ARG A 44 -16.22 -2.92 -2.57
C ARG A 44 -16.84 -2.38 -1.28
N ASP A 45 -16.79 -1.06 -1.04
CA ASP A 45 -17.29 -0.44 0.19
C ASP A 45 -18.73 -0.82 0.58
N PRO A 46 -19.71 -0.87 -0.35
CA PRO A 46 -21.09 -1.17 0.03
C PRO A 46 -21.28 -2.58 0.60
N ASP A 47 -20.35 -3.49 0.27
CA ASP A 47 -20.44 -4.92 0.60
C ASP A 47 -19.61 -5.29 1.83
N LEU A 48 -18.86 -4.35 2.41
CA LEU A 48 -17.90 -4.60 3.49
C LEU A 48 -18.19 -3.78 4.74
N THR A 49 -18.03 -4.42 5.90
CA THR A 49 -17.96 -3.69 7.17
C THR A 49 -16.76 -2.73 7.15
N PRO A 50 -16.76 -1.65 7.96
CA PRO A 50 -15.63 -0.72 8.02
C PRO A 50 -14.28 -1.40 8.31
N GLY A 51 -14.26 -2.37 9.22
CA GLY A 51 -13.06 -3.16 9.53
C GLY A 51 -12.61 -4.04 8.36
N ASP A 52 -13.56 -4.72 7.70
CA ASP A 52 -13.24 -5.58 6.54
C ASP A 52 -12.76 -4.77 5.33
N ALA A 53 -13.26 -3.54 5.16
CA ALA A 53 -12.77 -2.64 4.10
C ALA A 53 -11.31 -2.24 4.33
N VAL A 54 -10.94 -1.92 5.59
CA VAL A 54 -9.54 -1.65 5.95
C VAL A 54 -8.68 -2.88 5.74
N ARG A 55 -9.16 -4.06 6.13
CA ARG A 55 -8.49 -5.35 5.85
C ARG A 55 -8.18 -5.53 4.37
N ALA A 56 -9.22 -5.48 3.54
CA ALA A 56 -9.09 -5.69 2.10
C ALA A 56 -8.09 -4.70 1.48
N TYR A 57 -8.12 -3.44 1.91
CA TYR A 57 -7.18 -2.41 1.48
C TYR A 57 -5.73 -2.75 1.86
N LEU A 58 -5.46 -3.09 3.14
CA LEU A 58 -4.11 -3.38 3.62
C LEU A 58 -3.52 -4.63 2.97
N GLU A 59 -4.32 -5.68 2.83
CA GLU A 59 -3.87 -6.89 2.16
C GLU A 59 -3.53 -6.65 0.69
N GLU A 60 -4.38 -5.91 -0.03
CA GLU A 60 -4.15 -5.62 -1.44
C GLU A 60 -2.94 -4.71 -1.64
N LEU A 61 -2.76 -3.73 -0.76
CA LEU A 61 -1.58 -2.88 -0.78
C LEU A 61 -0.31 -3.72 -0.54
N ALA A 62 -0.29 -4.57 0.49
CA ALA A 62 0.83 -5.47 0.77
C ALA A 62 1.13 -6.42 -0.40
N ARG A 63 0.09 -7.02 -1.02
CA ARG A 63 0.27 -7.86 -2.22
C ARG A 63 0.89 -7.09 -3.39
N ASN A 64 0.44 -5.86 -3.62
CA ASN A 64 0.95 -5.01 -4.69
C ASN A 64 2.43 -4.67 -4.51
N THR A 65 2.82 -4.39 -3.26
CA THR A 65 4.16 -3.92 -2.91
C THR A 65 5.17 -5.05 -2.82
N SER A 66 4.75 -6.25 -2.38
CA SER A 66 5.58 -7.47 -2.39
C SER A 66 5.90 -7.99 -3.79
N THR A 67 5.20 -7.55 -4.83
CA THR A 67 5.47 -7.98 -6.22
C THR A 67 6.84 -7.49 -6.72
N TYR A 68 7.37 -6.40 -6.14
CA TYR A 68 8.67 -5.86 -6.50
C TYR A 68 9.51 -5.63 -5.24
N GLN A 69 10.60 -6.37 -5.09
CA GLN A 69 11.62 -6.18 -4.03
C GLN A 69 11.99 -4.71 -3.84
N SER A 70 12.19 -4.02 -4.97
CA SER A 70 12.50 -2.61 -5.02
C SER A 70 11.43 -1.69 -4.43
N LEU A 71 10.17 -2.09 -4.50
CA LEU A 71 9.02 -1.34 -4.03
C LEU A 71 8.71 -1.65 -2.57
N ALA A 72 8.86 -2.90 -2.12
CA ALA A 72 8.65 -3.31 -0.74
C ALA A 72 9.46 -2.47 0.25
N ALA A 73 10.76 -2.29 0.00
CA ALA A 73 11.66 -1.51 0.85
C ALA A 73 11.47 0.02 0.74
N SER A 74 10.73 0.50 -0.26
CA SER A 74 10.61 1.93 -0.58
C SER A 74 9.17 2.42 -0.61
N ILE A 75 8.19 1.63 -0.16
CA ILE A 75 6.78 1.98 -0.36
C ILE A 75 6.40 3.30 0.34
N GLY A 76 6.90 3.51 1.57
CA GLY A 76 6.65 4.75 2.31
C GLY A 76 7.11 6.01 1.55
N THR A 77 8.27 5.95 0.89
CA THR A 77 8.79 7.07 0.08
C THR A 77 8.12 7.15 -1.30
N VAL A 78 7.79 6.00 -1.90
CA VAL A 78 7.11 5.92 -3.20
C VAL A 78 5.71 6.54 -3.13
N ILE A 79 4.93 6.24 -2.09
CA ILE A 79 3.58 6.79 -1.90
C ILE A 79 3.63 8.32 -1.72
N GLN A 80 4.75 8.87 -1.26
CA GLN A 80 4.94 10.32 -1.13
C GLN A 80 5.36 11.01 -2.44
N CYS A 81 5.60 10.29 -3.54
CA CYS A 81 6.03 10.88 -4.82
C CYS A 81 4.95 11.69 -5.56
N GLY A 82 3.71 11.72 -5.05
CA GLY A 82 2.68 12.64 -5.52
C GLY A 82 2.09 12.34 -6.91
N THR A 83 2.32 11.15 -7.47
CA THR A 83 1.61 10.74 -8.70
C THR A 83 0.11 10.62 -8.45
N PRO A 84 -0.76 10.69 -9.47
CA PRO A 84 -2.20 10.51 -9.28
C PRO A 84 -2.55 9.21 -8.54
N GLY A 85 -1.86 8.11 -8.85
CA GLY A 85 -2.02 6.84 -8.15
C GLY A 85 -1.60 6.90 -6.69
N CYS A 86 -0.45 7.48 -6.39
CA CYS A 86 0.01 7.70 -5.02
C CYS A 86 -1.00 8.52 -4.19
N ASN A 87 -1.49 9.63 -4.75
CA ASN A 87 -2.50 10.46 -4.09
C ASN A 87 -3.82 9.69 -3.88
N ALA A 88 -4.25 8.90 -4.87
CA ALA A 88 -5.49 8.13 -4.79
C ALA A 88 -5.44 7.05 -3.72
N ILE A 89 -4.33 6.29 -3.62
CA ILE A 89 -4.18 5.24 -2.63
C ILE A 89 -4.06 5.81 -1.21
N THR A 90 -3.35 6.93 -1.05
CA THR A 90 -3.28 7.65 0.23
C THR A 90 -4.62 8.19 0.68
N ALA A 91 -5.35 8.87 -0.21
CA ALA A 91 -6.67 9.37 0.10
C ALA A 91 -7.65 8.25 0.47
N GLU A 92 -7.54 7.09 -0.18
CA GLU A 92 -8.37 5.93 0.15
C GLU A 92 -8.04 5.35 1.52
N GLY A 93 -6.76 5.19 1.86
CA GLY A 93 -6.36 4.70 3.18
C GLY A 93 -6.80 5.61 4.32
N HIS A 94 -6.66 6.93 4.17
CA HIS A 94 -7.17 7.90 5.14
C HIS A 94 -8.69 7.79 5.31
N ARG A 95 -9.43 7.70 4.20
CA ARG A 95 -10.90 7.58 4.22
C ARG A 95 -11.35 6.32 4.95
N LEU A 96 -10.71 5.17 4.68
CA LEU A 96 -11.04 3.90 5.33
C LEU A 96 -10.68 3.91 6.82
N LEU A 97 -9.53 4.49 7.19
CA LEU A 97 -9.17 4.69 8.59
C LEU A 97 -10.21 5.54 9.33
N GLN A 98 -10.58 6.68 8.75
CA GLN A 98 -11.60 7.56 9.30
C GLN A 98 -12.93 6.82 9.48
N ARG A 99 -13.40 6.11 8.44
CA ARG A 99 -14.64 5.32 8.49
C ARG A 99 -14.59 4.25 9.58
N GLY A 100 -13.47 3.54 9.73
CA GLY A 100 -13.27 2.54 10.79
C GLY A 100 -13.27 3.14 12.19
N GLN A 101 -12.69 4.33 12.36
CA GLN A 101 -12.68 5.06 13.62
C GLN A 101 -14.05 5.64 13.99
N GLU A 102 -14.80 6.15 13.00
CA GLU A 102 -16.16 6.66 13.17
C GLU A 102 -17.15 5.53 13.54
N ALA A 103 -16.98 4.36 12.93
CA ALA A 103 -17.77 3.17 13.25
C ALA A 103 -17.35 2.48 14.56
N GLY A 104 -16.29 2.96 15.22
CA GLY A 104 -15.75 2.33 16.44
C GLY A 104 -15.14 0.95 16.22
N THR A 105 -14.86 0.55 14.97
CA THR A 105 -14.19 -0.72 14.67
C THR A 105 -12.67 -0.62 14.77
N ILE A 106 -12.11 0.58 14.70
CA ILE A 106 -10.66 0.86 14.80
C ILE A 106 -10.41 1.90 15.90
N ARG A 107 -9.36 1.71 16.70
CA ARG A 107 -8.96 2.66 17.75
C ARG A 107 -8.56 4.02 17.16
N ARG A 108 -8.81 5.08 17.93
CA ARG A 108 -8.60 6.49 17.50
C ARG A 108 -7.14 6.95 17.52
N ASP A 109 -6.26 6.19 18.16
CA ASP A 109 -4.81 6.46 18.22
C ASP A 109 -4.07 5.98 16.95
N VAL A 110 -4.73 5.18 16.11
CA VAL A 110 -4.16 4.64 14.87
C VAL A 110 -4.08 5.74 13.81
N THR A 111 -2.95 5.80 13.14
CA THR A 111 -2.66 6.75 12.06
C THR A 111 -2.54 6.05 10.71
N TYR A 112 -2.53 6.81 9.62
CA TYR A 112 -2.28 6.25 8.28
C TYR A 112 -0.81 5.81 8.15
N GLU A 113 0.09 6.49 8.85
CA GLU A 113 1.51 6.14 8.93
C GLU A 113 1.71 4.74 9.50
N ASP A 114 0.92 4.35 10.51
CA ASP A 114 0.94 2.97 11.05
C ASP A 114 0.59 1.94 9.97
N PHE A 115 -0.40 2.23 9.12
CA PHE A 115 -0.74 1.37 7.97
C PHE A 115 0.46 1.22 7.03
N ILE A 116 1.13 2.33 6.71
CA ILE A 116 2.30 2.31 5.83
C ILE A 116 3.46 1.55 6.45
N TYR A 117 3.76 1.75 7.74
CA TYR A 117 4.83 1.02 8.42
C TYR A 117 4.57 -0.48 8.47
N VAL A 118 3.35 -0.89 8.78
CA VAL A 118 2.99 -2.31 8.84
C VAL A 118 3.01 -2.95 7.46
N VAL A 119 2.45 -2.29 6.43
CA VAL A 119 2.52 -2.78 5.05
C VAL A 119 3.96 -2.89 4.58
N THR A 120 4.82 -1.91 4.91
CA THR A 120 6.25 -1.96 4.61
C THR A 120 6.90 -3.17 5.28
N ALA A 121 6.68 -3.35 6.58
CA ALA A 121 7.24 -4.45 7.35
C ALA A 121 6.79 -5.81 6.82
N ILE A 122 5.49 -5.99 6.54
CA ILE A 122 4.94 -7.19 5.92
C ILE A 122 5.61 -7.43 4.57
N SER A 123 5.67 -6.41 3.71
CA SER A 123 6.19 -6.54 2.35
C SER A 123 7.66 -6.99 2.32
N ILE A 124 8.47 -6.45 3.22
CA ILE A 124 9.89 -6.83 3.39
C ILE A 124 9.99 -8.25 3.95
N ALA A 125 9.21 -8.59 4.98
CA ALA A 125 9.29 -9.87 5.66
C ALA A 125 8.97 -11.07 4.74
N ILE A 126 8.07 -10.88 3.79
CA ILE A 126 7.61 -11.95 2.89
C ILE A 126 8.31 -11.96 1.53
N GLU A 127 9.26 -11.06 1.29
CA GLU A 127 9.88 -10.83 -0.03
C GLU A 127 10.46 -12.11 -0.65
N ASN A 128 10.95 -13.03 0.18
CA ASN A 128 11.56 -14.29 -0.23
C ASN A 128 10.67 -15.52 0.02
N ASP A 129 9.43 -15.31 0.47
CA ASP A 129 8.52 -16.39 0.86
C ASP A 129 7.61 -16.82 -0.31
N ARG A 130 7.72 -18.09 -0.71
CA ARG A 130 6.88 -18.70 -1.76
C ARG A 130 5.41 -18.92 -1.31
N LEU A 131 5.12 -18.81 -0.01
CA LEU A 131 3.77 -18.90 0.58
C LEU A 131 3.18 -17.52 0.94
N SER A 132 3.69 -16.46 0.31
CA SER A 132 3.43 -15.05 0.65
C SER A 132 1.97 -14.67 0.82
N LYS A 133 1.03 -15.21 0.05
CA LYS A 133 -0.39 -14.79 0.12
C LYS A 133 -1.03 -15.08 1.48
N SER A 134 -0.97 -16.33 1.96
CA SER A 134 -1.55 -16.71 3.25
C SER A 134 -0.83 -16.01 4.41
N ARG A 135 0.47 -15.73 4.26
CA ARG A 135 1.24 -14.99 5.25
C ARG A 135 0.83 -13.52 5.33
N ILE A 136 0.56 -12.85 4.21
CA ILE A 136 0.05 -11.47 4.17
C ILE A 136 -1.27 -11.40 4.94
N GLU A 137 -2.23 -12.24 4.56
CA GLU A 137 -3.57 -12.28 5.17
C GLU A 137 -3.45 -12.45 6.69
N HIS A 138 -2.64 -13.41 7.15
CA HIS A 138 -2.40 -13.62 8.58
C HIS A 138 -1.75 -12.43 9.30
N LEU A 139 -0.75 -11.77 8.70
CA LEU A 139 -0.05 -10.65 9.33
C LEU A 139 -0.91 -9.38 9.35
N VAL A 140 -1.71 -9.15 8.31
CA VAL A 140 -2.70 -8.07 8.29
C VAL A 140 -3.76 -8.32 9.36
N ASP A 141 -4.25 -9.55 9.50
CA ASP A 141 -5.20 -9.93 10.54
C ASP A 141 -4.66 -9.72 11.94
N LEU A 142 -3.41 -10.11 12.18
CA LEU A 142 -2.75 -9.91 13.46
C LEU A 142 -2.68 -8.42 13.81
N PHE A 143 -2.33 -7.57 12.84
CA PHE A 143 -2.32 -6.12 13.02
C PHE A 143 -3.72 -5.58 13.30
N LEU A 144 -4.72 -5.95 12.50
CA LEU A 144 -6.11 -5.52 12.67
C LEU A 144 -6.65 -5.89 14.04
N ASN A 145 -6.46 -7.13 14.48
CA ASN A 145 -6.87 -7.58 15.80
C ASN A 145 -6.23 -6.75 16.93
N GLY A 146 -5.02 -6.24 16.72
CA GLY A 146 -4.32 -5.36 17.66
C GLY A 146 -4.86 -3.93 17.68
N ILE A 147 -5.41 -3.44 16.57
CA ILE A 147 -5.94 -2.08 16.44
C ILE A 147 -7.47 -1.97 16.52
N SER A 148 -8.16 -3.11 16.54
CA SER A 148 -9.61 -3.17 16.71
C SER A 148 -10.01 -2.76 18.12
N VAL A 149 -11.14 -2.06 18.24
CA VAL A 149 -11.76 -1.83 19.55
C VAL A 149 -12.36 -3.15 20.01
N LYS A 150 -11.86 -3.72 21.11
CA LYS A 150 -12.53 -4.85 21.75
C LYS A 150 -13.87 -4.36 22.27
N GLY A 151 -14.96 -4.98 21.83
CA GLY A 151 -16.27 -4.76 22.44
C GLY A 151 -16.13 -4.88 23.96
N SER A 152 -16.53 -3.83 24.67
CA SER A 152 -16.68 -3.91 26.12
C SER A 152 -17.95 -4.71 26.36
N ASP A 153 -17.82 -6.03 26.44
CA ASP A 153 -18.81 -6.88 27.11
C ASP A 153 -18.55 -6.84 28.63
#